data_AF-A0A2T0K9X0-F1
#
_entry.id   AF-A0A2T0K9X0-F1
#
_cell.length_a   1.000
_cell.length_b   1.000
_cell.length_c   1.000
_cell.angle_alpha   90.00
_cell.angle_beta   90.00
_cell.angle_gamma   90.00
#
_symmetry.space_group_name_H-M   'P 1'
#
loop_
_entity.id
_entity.type
_entity.pdbx_description
1 polymer ?
#
loop_
_entity_poly.entity_id
_entity_poly.type
_entity_poly.pdbx_seq_one_letter_code
_entity_poly.pdbx_strand_id
1 'polypeptide(L)'
;MSRTRLAAVVLTAVAVAAGVSWVGLDSRDPGTIRTTSVAARGVLPTVSPSAGGPAAATKGAGTATTPEKAAKTTKPVKHATPAPFVQTFAGQPGITRQKPKRKPTAPVRVAPTVDGCDRNYGTIAHCVPVRFPAGVTDKCVWLREHGFKNLKVAAKDSQKLDSNRNGVACDE
;
A
#
# COMPACT_ATOMS: atom_id res chain seq x y z
N MET A 1 -12.59 -54.92 40.96
CA MET A 1 -13.89 -55.61 41.13
C MET A 1 -14.97 -54.63 40.70
N SER A 2 -15.29 -54.59 39.40
CA SER A 2 -16.51 -55.17 38.80
C SER A 2 -17.77 -54.40 39.22
N ARG A 3 -18.35 -53.55 38.38
CA ARG A 3 -19.49 -53.80 37.44
C ARG A 3 -19.89 -52.38 36.94
N THR A 4 -20.32 -52.05 35.72
CA THR A 4 -21.22 -52.73 34.80
C THR A 4 -21.16 -52.00 33.44
N ARG A 5 -21.37 -52.74 32.36
CA ARG A 5 -21.35 -52.33 30.95
C ARG A 5 -22.71 -51.77 30.48
N LEU A 6 -22.74 -51.33 29.20
CA LEU A 6 -23.88 -51.12 28.29
C LEU A 6 -24.61 -49.79 28.50
N ALA A 7 -25.13 -49.05 27.53
CA ALA A 7 -25.27 -49.05 26.06
C ALA A 7 -25.81 -47.61 25.77
N ALA A 8 -25.96 -47.03 24.58
CA ALA A 8 -26.09 -47.51 23.22
C ALA A 8 -25.73 -46.36 22.27
N VAL A 9 -25.13 -46.75 21.15
CA VAL A 9 -24.94 -45.94 19.95
C VAL A 9 -26.31 -45.73 19.30
N VAL A 10 -26.70 -44.48 19.03
CA VAL A 10 -27.83 -44.18 18.12
C VAL A 10 -27.28 -43.46 16.91
N LEU A 11 -26.99 -44.27 15.89
CA LEU A 11 -26.85 -43.89 14.50
C LEU A 11 -28.22 -43.48 13.96
N THR A 12 -28.37 -42.26 13.46
CA THR A 12 -29.39 -41.93 12.45
C THR A 12 -28.74 -41.10 11.35
N ALA A 13 -28.33 -41.81 10.30
CA ALA A 13 -28.06 -41.23 8.99
C ALA A 13 -29.40 -41.04 8.28
N VAL A 14 -29.71 -39.83 7.88
CA VAL A 14 -30.78 -39.54 6.92
C VAL A 14 -30.13 -38.88 5.71
N ALA A 15 -29.89 -39.69 4.68
CA ALA A 15 -29.59 -39.23 3.34
C ALA A 15 -30.91 -38.91 2.64
N VAL A 16 -31.09 -37.66 2.22
CA VAL A 16 -32.08 -37.30 1.19
C VAL A 16 -31.34 -36.65 0.05
N ALA A 17 -31.34 -37.36 -1.07
CA ALA A 17 -30.94 -36.88 -2.37
C ALA A 17 -31.86 -35.74 -2.82
N ALA A 18 -31.27 -34.64 -3.26
CA ALA A 18 -31.91 -33.69 -4.15
C ALA A 18 -30.82 -33.13 -5.08
N GLY A 19 -30.60 -33.85 -6.19
CA GLY A 19 -29.98 -33.27 -7.36
C GLY A 19 -30.99 -32.32 -8.01
N VAL A 20 -30.64 -31.04 -8.11
CA VAL A 20 -31.22 -30.13 -9.10
C VAL A 20 -30.08 -29.36 -9.73
N SER A 21 -29.81 -29.75 -10.97
CA SER A 21 -28.93 -29.10 -11.93
C SER A 21 -29.37 -27.66 -12.16
N TRP A 22 -28.43 -26.72 -12.02
CA TRP A 22 -28.52 -25.42 -12.71
C TRP A 22 -27.24 -25.24 -13.52
N VAL A 23 -27.33 -25.66 -14.79
CA VAL A 23 -26.53 -25.11 -15.89
C VAL A 23 -27.37 -24.00 -16.50
N GLY A 24 -26.84 -22.78 -16.49
CA GLY A 24 -27.42 -21.59 -17.11
C GLY A 24 -26.50 -20.40 -16.82
N LEU A 25 -25.46 -20.22 -17.64
CA LEU A 25 -25.41 -19.15 -18.66
C LEU A 25 -25.83 -17.78 -18.11
N ASP A 26 -24.84 -17.02 -17.66
CA ASP A 26 -24.85 -15.56 -17.81
C ASP A 26 -23.41 -15.15 -18.16
N SER A 27 -23.07 -15.36 -19.43
CA SER A 27 -21.91 -14.74 -20.05
C SER A 27 -22.12 -13.23 -20.07
N ARG A 28 -21.69 -12.55 -19.01
CA ARG A 28 -21.45 -11.11 -19.05
C ARG A 28 -19.99 -10.87 -19.38
N ASP A 29 -19.79 -10.49 -20.64
CA ASP A 29 -18.63 -9.76 -21.13
C ASP A 29 -18.12 -8.75 -20.08
N PRO A 30 -16.90 -8.89 -19.55
CA PRO A 30 -16.20 -7.75 -19.01
C PRO A 30 -15.75 -6.90 -20.20
N GLY A 31 -16.59 -5.91 -20.53
CA GLY A 31 -16.26 -4.84 -21.45
C GLY A 31 -14.82 -4.41 -21.25
N THR A 32 -14.08 -4.45 -22.35
CA THR A 32 -12.72 -3.95 -22.49
C THR A 32 -12.62 -2.55 -21.89
N ILE A 33 -12.14 -2.45 -20.64
CA ILE A 33 -11.66 -1.18 -20.13
C ILE A 33 -10.34 -0.92 -20.85
N ARG A 34 -10.45 -0.08 -21.86
CA ARG A 34 -9.35 0.55 -22.59
C ARG A 34 -8.57 1.40 -21.57
N THR A 35 -7.58 0.81 -20.90
CA THR A 35 -6.59 1.54 -20.11
C THR A 35 -5.77 2.38 -21.07
N THR A 36 -6.13 3.66 -21.20
CA THR A 36 -5.23 4.64 -21.81
C THR A 36 -4.02 4.77 -20.90
N SER A 37 -2.93 4.12 -21.30
CA SER A 37 -1.57 4.42 -20.86
C SER A 37 -1.32 5.91 -21.11
N VAL A 38 -1.53 6.75 -20.09
CA VAL A 38 -0.92 8.07 -20.05
C VAL A 38 0.51 7.82 -19.61
N ALA A 39 1.38 7.59 -20.58
CA ALA A 39 2.82 7.57 -20.40
C ALA A 39 3.25 8.97 -19.94
N ALA A 40 3.36 9.17 -18.63
CA ALA A 40 4.10 10.26 -18.07
C ALA A 40 5.59 10.03 -18.39
N ARG A 41 6.05 10.60 -19.51
CA ARG A 41 7.48 10.81 -19.77
C ARG A 41 8.00 11.86 -18.79
N GLY A 42 8.22 11.44 -17.55
CA GLY A 42 9.04 12.17 -16.59
C GLY A 42 10.50 11.85 -16.88
N VAL A 43 11.19 12.77 -17.55
CA VAL A 43 12.66 12.75 -17.62
C VAL A 43 13.17 13.02 -16.21
N LEU A 44 13.70 11.99 -15.55
CA LEU A 44 14.43 12.15 -14.29
C LEU A 44 15.77 12.83 -14.61
N PRO A 45 16.17 13.90 -13.91
CA PRO A 45 17.53 14.40 -14.00
C PRO A 45 18.48 13.37 -13.36
N THR A 46 19.43 12.90 -14.16
CA THR A 46 20.58 12.11 -13.72
C THR A 46 21.40 12.94 -12.74
N VAL A 47 21.38 12.55 -11.47
CA VAL A 47 22.34 13.04 -10.48
C VAL A 47 23.67 12.29 -10.69
N SER A 48 24.64 12.96 -11.30
CA SER A 48 26.02 12.48 -11.38
C SER A 48 26.68 12.54 -10.00
N PRO A 49 27.32 11.45 -9.52
CA PRO A 49 28.13 11.50 -8.30
C PRO A 49 29.46 12.20 -8.60
N SER A 50 29.72 13.29 -7.87
CA SER A 50 31.02 13.97 -7.87
C SER A 50 32.00 13.14 -7.05
N ALA A 51 32.74 12.26 -7.71
CA ALA A 51 33.89 11.57 -7.12
C ALA A 51 35.05 12.56 -6.99
N GLY A 52 35.56 12.70 -5.77
CA GLY A 52 36.81 13.41 -5.50
C GLY A 52 38.01 12.69 -6.13
N GLY A 53 38.92 13.47 -6.69
CA GLY A 53 40.22 13.03 -7.19
C GLY A 53 41.19 14.22 -7.27
N PRO A 54 42.48 14.05 -6.93
CA PRO A 54 43.35 15.13 -6.53
C PRO A 54 44.04 15.86 -7.70
N ALA A 55 44.56 17.03 -7.34
CA ALA A 55 45.32 17.97 -8.16
C ALA A 55 46.50 17.33 -8.89
N ALA A 56 46.58 17.56 -10.20
CA ALA A 56 47.82 17.50 -10.97
C ALA A 56 48.15 18.91 -11.47
N ALA A 57 49.31 19.41 -11.04
CA ALA A 57 49.85 20.69 -11.43
C ALA A 57 50.32 20.69 -12.88
N THR A 58 50.04 21.76 -13.61
CA THR A 58 50.73 22.08 -14.88
C THR A 58 51.16 23.55 -14.83
N LYS A 59 52.47 23.76 -14.99
CA LYS A 59 53.15 25.06 -15.10
C LYS A 59 53.25 25.48 -16.57
N GLY A 60 53.20 26.80 -16.79
CA GLY A 60 53.68 27.50 -18.00
C GLY A 60 52.57 27.79 -19.01
N ALA A 61 52.45 28.95 -19.66
CA ALA A 61 53.31 30.13 -19.75
C ALA A 61 52.43 31.36 -20.03
N GLY A 62 52.91 32.54 -19.66
CA GLY A 62 52.12 33.76 -19.63
C GLY A 62 51.83 34.39 -20.99
N THR A 63 50.83 35.27 -20.99
CA THR A 63 50.93 36.55 -21.67
C THR A 63 50.13 37.55 -20.83
N ALA A 64 50.85 38.54 -20.31
CA ALA A 64 50.30 39.69 -19.63
C ALA A 64 49.54 40.56 -20.64
N THR A 65 48.30 40.89 -20.34
CA THR A 65 47.70 42.13 -20.83
C THR A 65 46.64 42.58 -19.83
N THR A 66 47.07 43.43 -18.89
CA THR A 66 46.15 44.35 -18.20
C THR A 66 46.13 45.63 -19.02
N PRO A 67 44.94 46.14 -19.35
CA PRO A 67 44.67 47.51 -18.95
C PRO A 67 43.35 47.56 -18.19
N GLU A 68 43.52 47.84 -16.91
CA GLU A 68 42.68 48.70 -16.09
C GLU A 68 41.74 49.58 -16.92
N LYS A 69 40.44 49.27 -16.86
CA LYS A 69 39.40 50.27 -17.10
C LYS A 69 38.34 50.11 -16.03
N ALA A 70 38.50 50.97 -15.03
CA ALA A 70 37.52 51.44 -14.06
C ALA A 70 36.20 50.67 -14.01
N ALA A 71 36.06 49.87 -12.95
CA ALA A 71 34.76 49.41 -12.47
C ALA A 71 33.83 50.62 -12.28
N LYS A 72 32.92 50.84 -13.22
CA LYS A 72 31.68 51.55 -12.89
C LYS A 72 30.87 50.58 -12.04
N THR A 73 30.82 50.86 -10.74
CA THR A 73 29.84 50.28 -9.82
C THR A 73 28.45 50.55 -10.38
N THR A 74 27.93 49.61 -11.17
CA THR A 74 26.50 49.56 -11.48
C THR A 74 25.81 49.30 -10.16
N LYS A 75 25.02 50.29 -9.73
CA LYS A 75 24.12 50.18 -8.58
C LYS A 75 23.38 48.84 -8.66
N PRO A 76 23.18 48.11 -7.54
CA PRO A 76 22.45 46.86 -7.57
C PRO A 76 21.09 47.11 -8.21
N VAL A 77 20.85 46.47 -9.36
CA VAL A 77 19.53 46.45 -9.98
C VAL A 77 18.64 45.77 -8.95
N LYS A 78 17.65 46.50 -8.43
CA LYS A 78 16.65 45.91 -7.55
C LYS A 78 16.03 44.74 -8.31
N HIS A 79 16.32 43.51 -7.88
CA HIS A 79 15.65 42.35 -8.43
C HIS A 79 14.16 42.54 -8.19
N ALA A 80 13.40 42.67 -9.27
CA ALA A 80 11.95 42.72 -9.17
C ALA A 80 11.50 41.43 -8.49
N THR A 81 10.69 41.55 -7.44
CA THR A 81 10.07 40.40 -6.80
C THR A 81 9.27 39.65 -7.86
N PRO A 82 9.59 38.37 -8.14
CA PRO A 82 8.82 37.60 -9.12
C PRO A 82 7.38 37.48 -8.63
N ALA A 83 6.43 37.54 -9.56
CA ALA A 83 5.03 37.33 -9.24
C ALA A 83 4.83 35.96 -8.58
N PRO A 84 3.91 35.82 -7.61
CA PRO A 84 3.63 34.53 -7.00
C PRO A 84 3.15 33.54 -8.07
N PHE A 85 3.71 32.34 -8.06
CA PHE A 85 3.25 31.24 -8.91
C PHE A 85 1.88 30.76 -8.42
N VAL A 86 0.81 31.20 -9.09
CA VAL A 86 -0.55 30.74 -8.80
C VAL A 86 -0.80 29.43 -9.52
N GLN A 87 -1.13 28.38 -8.77
CA GLN A 87 -1.54 27.11 -9.36
C GLN A 87 -2.97 27.25 -9.89
N THR A 88 -3.17 26.90 -11.17
CA THR A 88 -4.43 27.12 -11.89
C THR A 88 -5.65 26.46 -11.24
N PHE A 89 -5.45 25.35 -10.51
CA PHE A 89 -6.53 24.70 -9.76
C PHE A 89 -7.09 25.54 -8.60
N ALA A 90 -6.33 26.51 -8.09
CA ALA A 90 -6.77 27.37 -6.99
C ALA A 90 -7.71 28.49 -7.48
N GLY A 91 -7.67 28.82 -8.77
CA GLY A 91 -8.46 29.91 -9.35
C GLY A 91 -9.94 29.56 -9.56
N GLN A 92 -10.28 28.27 -9.61
CA GLN A 92 -11.65 27.81 -9.80
C GLN A 92 -11.92 26.53 -9.00
N PRO A 93 -12.22 26.64 -7.70
CA PRO A 93 -12.80 25.51 -6.99
C PRO A 93 -14.20 25.26 -7.57
N GLY A 94 -14.31 24.39 -8.57
CA GLY A 94 -15.57 24.03 -9.24
C GLY A 94 -16.57 23.28 -8.35
N ILE A 95 -16.36 23.29 -7.02
CA ILE A 95 -17.18 22.59 -6.03
C ILE A 95 -17.46 23.54 -4.87
N THR A 96 -18.74 23.69 -4.51
CA THR A 96 -19.18 24.43 -3.34
C THR A 96 -18.54 23.84 -2.08
N ARG A 97 -18.01 24.70 -1.20
CA ARG A 97 -17.48 24.26 0.10
C ARG A 97 -18.56 23.49 0.87
N GLN A 98 -18.23 22.26 1.26
CA GLN A 98 -19.07 21.46 2.14
C GLN A 98 -19.07 22.08 3.54
N LYS A 99 -20.25 22.20 4.16
CA LYS A 99 -20.34 22.64 5.57
C LYS A 99 -19.73 21.57 6.48
N PRO A 100 -18.95 21.94 7.51
CA PRO A 100 -18.44 20.97 8.48
C PRO A 100 -19.58 20.15 9.10
N LYS A 101 -19.43 18.84 9.12
CA LYS A 101 -20.35 17.96 9.86
C LYS A 101 -20.04 18.09 11.36
N ARG A 102 -21.06 17.86 12.20
CA ARG A 102 -20.87 17.81 13.65
C ARG A 102 -19.90 16.70 14.02
N LYS A 103 -19.05 16.93 15.02
CA LYS A 103 -18.16 15.90 15.57
C LYS A 103 -19.01 14.72 16.05
N PRO A 104 -18.64 13.47 15.76
CA PRO A 104 -19.32 12.31 16.32
C PRO A 104 -19.27 12.34 17.84
N THR A 105 -20.42 12.13 18.49
CA THR A 105 -20.51 12.00 19.96
C THR A 105 -20.02 10.63 20.44
N ALA A 106 -20.08 9.62 19.56
CA ALA A 106 -19.62 8.27 19.82
C ALA A 106 -18.41 7.92 18.93
N PRO A 107 -17.56 6.96 19.34
CA PRO A 107 -16.49 6.45 18.50
C PRO A 107 -17.04 5.93 17.18
N VAL A 108 -16.47 6.39 16.07
CA VAL A 108 -16.83 5.87 14.74
C VAL A 108 -16.28 4.45 14.65
N ARG A 109 -17.17 3.48 14.44
CA ARG A 109 -16.79 2.09 14.21
C ARG A 109 -16.25 1.98 12.79
N VAL A 110 -14.96 1.72 12.67
CA VAL A 110 -14.30 1.41 11.40
C VAL A 110 -14.20 -0.11 11.30
N ALA A 111 -14.56 -0.67 10.15
CA ALA A 111 -14.43 -2.10 9.92
C ALA A 111 -12.94 -2.52 9.96
N PRO A 112 -12.60 -3.70 10.50
CA PRO A 112 -11.21 -4.17 10.58
C PRO A 112 -10.51 -4.37 9.24
N THR A 113 -11.24 -4.26 8.13
CA THR A 113 -10.78 -4.55 6.76
C THR A 113 -10.80 -3.33 5.84
N VAL A 114 -11.06 -2.12 6.37
CA VAL A 114 -11.25 -0.91 5.53
C VAL A 114 -9.98 -0.54 4.74
N ASP A 115 -8.81 -0.84 5.29
CA ASP A 115 -7.51 -0.54 4.68
C ASP A 115 -7.06 -1.61 3.67
N GLY A 116 -7.87 -2.65 3.44
CA GLY A 116 -7.45 -3.86 2.72
C GLY A 116 -6.55 -4.79 3.53
N CYS A 117 -6.17 -4.37 4.74
CA CYS A 117 -5.50 -5.18 5.76
C CYS A 117 -6.53 -5.80 6.70
N ASP A 118 -6.33 -7.04 7.10
CA ASP A 118 -7.08 -7.70 8.15
C ASP A 118 -6.41 -7.42 9.50
N ARG A 119 -7.03 -6.55 10.28
CA ARG A 119 -6.55 -6.16 11.61
C ARG A 119 -6.84 -7.20 12.70
N ASN A 120 -7.40 -8.36 12.37
CA ASN A 120 -7.60 -9.44 13.34
C ASN A 120 -6.31 -10.21 13.66
N TYR A 121 -5.21 -9.99 12.92
CA TYR A 121 -3.96 -10.72 13.07
C TYR A 121 -2.77 -9.79 13.34
N GLY A 122 -1.87 -10.24 14.20
CA GLY A 122 -0.62 -9.57 14.51
C GLY A 122 -0.79 -8.34 15.39
N THR A 123 0.11 -7.38 15.21
CA THR A 123 0.10 -6.09 15.91
C THR A 123 -0.52 -5.01 15.02
N ILE A 124 -0.70 -3.80 15.56
CA ILE A 124 -1.20 -2.65 14.81
C ILE A 124 -0.33 -2.34 13.56
N ALA A 125 0.96 -2.69 13.62
CA ALA A 125 1.89 -2.49 12.51
C ALA A 125 1.78 -3.55 11.40
N HIS A 126 1.19 -4.72 11.68
CA HIS A 126 1.06 -5.78 10.70
C HIS A 126 -0.17 -5.55 9.80
N CYS A 127 0.02 -5.76 8.50
CA CYS A 127 -1.04 -5.73 7.50
C CYS A 127 -1.12 -7.10 6.84
N VAL A 128 -1.98 -7.97 7.35
CA VAL A 128 -2.29 -9.23 6.67
C VAL A 128 -3.29 -8.93 5.55
N PRO A 129 -3.07 -9.34 4.29
CA PRO A 129 -4.03 -9.08 3.23
C PRO A 129 -5.39 -9.71 3.54
N VAL A 130 -6.48 -8.97 3.32
CA VAL A 130 -7.85 -9.54 3.39
C VAL A 130 -8.09 -10.52 2.23
N ARG A 131 -7.40 -10.30 1.11
CA ARG A 131 -7.43 -11.15 -0.08
C ARG A 131 -6.01 -11.46 -0.50
N PHE A 132 -5.71 -12.74 -0.61
CA PHE A 132 -4.43 -13.21 -1.13
C PHE A 132 -4.41 -13.12 -2.66
N PRO A 133 -3.21 -12.97 -3.28
CA PRO A 133 -3.05 -13.08 -4.72
C PRO A 133 -3.65 -14.38 -5.28
N ALA A 134 -4.05 -14.35 -6.55
CA ALA A 134 -4.52 -15.54 -7.24
C ALA A 134 -3.43 -16.62 -7.27
N GLY A 135 -3.81 -17.88 -7.09
CA GLY A 135 -2.88 -19.02 -7.05
C GLY A 135 -2.30 -19.35 -5.68
N VAL A 136 -2.53 -18.52 -4.66
CA VAL A 136 -2.14 -18.86 -3.29
C VAL A 136 -3.12 -19.90 -2.72
N THR A 137 -2.64 -21.11 -2.52
CA THR A 137 -3.38 -22.21 -1.89
C THR A 137 -3.10 -22.28 -0.40
N ASP A 138 -1.83 -22.15 -0.01
CA ASP A 138 -1.39 -22.10 1.38
C ASP A 138 -1.08 -20.65 1.79
N LYS A 139 -2.02 -20.08 2.56
CA LYS A 139 -1.92 -18.72 3.07
C LYS A 139 -0.78 -18.57 4.08
N CYS A 140 -0.52 -19.58 4.91
CA CYS A 140 0.50 -19.49 5.94
C CYS A 140 1.91 -19.63 5.35
N VAL A 141 2.09 -20.47 4.32
CA VAL A 141 3.34 -20.48 3.53
C VAL A 141 3.58 -19.11 2.91
N TRP A 142 2.59 -18.55 2.21
CA TRP A 142 2.73 -17.24 1.58
C TRP A 142 3.06 -16.15 2.61
N LEU A 143 2.37 -16.14 3.75
CA LEU A 143 2.63 -15.17 4.82
C LEU A 143 4.07 -15.28 5.36
N ARG A 144 4.55 -16.49 5.61
CA ARG A 144 5.92 -16.72 6.10
C ARG A 144 6.98 -16.27 5.10
N GLU A 145 6.77 -16.52 3.81
CA GLU A 145 7.65 -16.03 2.73
C GLU A 145 7.72 -14.50 2.67
N HIS A 146 6.64 -13.82 3.05
CA HIS A 146 6.56 -12.36 3.11
C HIS A 146 6.91 -11.78 4.49
N GLY A 147 7.51 -12.60 5.37
CA GLY A 147 8.03 -12.16 6.66
C GLY A 147 7.01 -12.10 7.80
N PHE A 148 5.77 -12.54 7.57
CA PHE A 148 4.77 -12.66 8.61
C PHE A 148 4.92 -14.01 9.33
N LYS A 149 5.34 -13.98 10.59
CA LYS A 149 5.53 -15.17 11.44
C LYS A 149 4.88 -14.93 12.78
N ASN A 150 4.36 -15.98 13.42
CA ASN A 150 3.79 -15.93 14.77
C ASN A 150 2.74 -14.81 14.93
N LEU A 151 1.74 -14.80 14.06
CA LEU A 151 0.73 -13.75 14.05
C LEU A 151 -0.29 -13.99 15.16
N LYS A 152 -0.19 -13.25 16.26
CA LYS A 152 -1.20 -13.32 17.33
C LYS A 152 -2.60 -13.00 16.77
N VAL A 153 -3.58 -13.86 17.03
CA VAL A 153 -4.98 -13.59 16.69
C VAL A 153 -5.53 -12.63 17.74
N ALA A 154 -5.75 -11.37 17.35
CA ALA A 154 -6.18 -10.30 18.25
C ALA A 154 -7.70 -10.31 18.51
N ALA A 155 -8.46 -10.82 17.53
CA ALA A 155 -9.92 -10.90 17.62
C ALA A 155 -10.41 -12.20 16.98
N LYS A 156 -11.22 -12.10 15.92
CA LYS A 156 -11.79 -13.28 15.26
C LYS A 156 -10.83 -13.77 14.17
N ASP A 157 -10.55 -15.08 14.15
CA ASP A 157 -9.85 -15.74 13.05
C ASP A 157 -10.73 -15.76 11.79
N SER A 158 -10.74 -14.64 11.08
CA SER A 158 -11.65 -14.39 9.96
C SER A 158 -11.26 -15.17 8.70
N GLN A 159 -9.97 -15.43 8.54
CA GLN A 159 -9.35 -16.04 7.38
C GLN A 159 -8.91 -17.49 7.58
N LYS A 160 -9.15 -18.05 8.78
CA LYS A 160 -8.79 -19.42 9.16
C LYS A 160 -7.28 -19.68 9.07
N LEU A 161 -6.49 -18.74 9.57
CA LEU A 161 -5.03 -18.86 9.59
C LEU A 161 -4.53 -19.60 10.83
N ASP A 162 -5.36 -19.66 11.88
CA ASP A 162 -5.10 -20.39 13.12
C ASP A 162 -5.95 -21.67 13.14
N SER A 163 -5.44 -22.72 12.46
CA SER A 163 -6.18 -23.99 12.33
C SER A 163 -6.22 -24.80 13.63
N ASN A 164 -5.17 -24.70 14.46
CA ASN A 164 -5.07 -25.40 15.75
C ASN A 164 -5.76 -24.64 16.90
N ARG A 165 -6.20 -23.39 16.66
CA ARG A 165 -6.92 -22.50 17.58
C ARG A 165 -6.12 -22.18 18.85
N ASN A 166 -4.80 -22.08 18.73
CA ASN A 166 -3.93 -21.75 19.86
C ASN A 166 -3.80 -20.23 20.09
N GLY A 167 -4.43 -19.40 19.25
CA GLY A 167 -4.40 -17.95 19.29
C GLY A 167 -3.20 -17.33 18.56
N VAL A 168 -2.44 -18.14 17.83
CA VAL A 168 -1.31 -17.74 17.00
C VAL A 168 -1.49 -18.36 15.61
N ALA A 169 -1.59 -17.51 14.60
CA ALA A 169 -1.66 -17.92 13.21
C ALA A 169 -0.26 -18.15 12.62
N CYS A 170 -0.15 -19.19 11.80
CA CYS A 170 1.04 -19.52 11.02
C CYS A 170 2.31 -19.64 11.88
N ASP A 171 2.21 -20.38 12.97
CA ASP A 171 3.27 -20.70 13.93
C ASP A 171 4.07 -21.97 13.58
N GLU A 172 3.64 -22.71 12.56
CA GLU A 172 4.26 -23.93 12.02
C GLU A 172 4.87 -23.69 10.63
#